data_AF-A0AAD5BPB1-F1
#
_entry.id   AF-A0AAD5BPB1-F1
#
_cell.length_a   1.000
_cell.length_b   1.000
_cell.length_c   1.000
_cell.angle_alpha   90.00
_cell.angle_beta   90.00
_cell.angle_gamma   90.00
#
_symmetry.space_group_name_H-M   'P 1'
#
loop_
_entity.id
_entity.type
_entity.pdbx_description
1 polymer ?
#
loop_
_entity_poly.entity_id
_entity_poly.type
_entity_poly.pdbx_seq_one_letter_code
_entity_poly.pdbx_strand_id
1 'polypeptide(L)'
;MTSVLFRNCKPDSLDKDKVKGSIVVCETEEGRSSAKQKLALVKKLGAVGMVFVNDDARAVASSYGSFPMATVNRDDGKKIISYAQSER
;
A
#
# COMPACT_ATOMS: atom_id res chain seq x y z
N MET A 1 -12.91 13.45 -2.94
CA MET A 1 -13.07 12.61 -1.73
C MET A 1 -12.85 11.11 -1.98
N THR A 2 -13.15 10.56 -3.17
CA THR A 2 -12.92 9.14 -3.52
C THR A 2 -11.44 8.74 -3.63
N SER A 3 -10.56 9.63 -4.07
CA SER A 3 -9.13 9.35 -4.27
C SER A 3 -8.37 8.98 -2.99
N VAL A 4 -8.80 9.51 -1.83
CA VAL A 4 -8.15 9.26 -0.53
C VAL A 4 -8.42 7.83 -0.03
N LEU A 5 -9.60 7.27 -0.31
CA LEU A 5 -9.95 5.91 0.12
C LEU A 5 -9.15 4.85 -0.65
N PHE A 6 -8.91 5.07 -1.94
CA PHE A 6 -8.09 4.20 -2.79
C PHE A 6 -6.62 4.22 -2.37
N ARG A 7 -6.02 5.41 -2.20
CA ARG A 7 -4.61 5.56 -1.78
C ARG A 7 -4.35 4.90 -0.43
N ASN A 8 -5.35 4.91 0.45
CA ASN A 8 -5.27 4.28 1.75
C ASN A 8 -5.62 2.79 1.76
N CYS A 9 -5.85 2.16 0.59
CA CYS A 9 -6.19 0.75 0.48
C CYS A 9 -7.32 0.35 1.45
N LYS A 10 -8.38 1.15 1.48
CA LYS A 10 -9.56 0.84 2.30
C LYS A 10 -10.38 -0.28 1.65
N PRO A 11 -11.15 -1.05 2.45
CA PRO A 11 -12.11 -1.99 1.90
C PRO A 11 -13.01 -1.31 0.87
N ASP A 12 -13.34 -2.06 -0.20
CA ASP A 12 -14.25 -1.65 -1.28
C ASP A 12 -13.82 -0.40 -2.09
N SER A 13 -12.60 0.12 -1.87
CA SER A 13 -12.08 1.25 -2.66
C SER A 13 -11.15 0.84 -3.80
N LEU A 14 -10.71 -0.42 -3.84
CA LEU A 14 -9.78 -0.96 -4.82
C LEU A 14 -10.50 -1.75 -5.90
N ASP A 15 -10.12 -1.50 -7.16
CA ASP A 15 -10.53 -2.28 -8.32
C ASP A 15 -9.68 -3.55 -8.41
N LYS A 16 -10.31 -4.72 -8.29
CA LYS A 16 -9.64 -6.02 -8.29
C LYS A 16 -8.80 -6.26 -9.56
N ASP A 17 -9.32 -5.87 -10.72
CA ASP A 17 -8.64 -6.14 -11.99
C ASP A 17 -7.40 -5.27 -12.17
N LYS A 18 -7.36 -4.10 -11.51
CA LYS A 18 -6.17 -3.23 -11.45
C LYS A 18 -5.16 -3.67 -10.40
N VAL A 19 -5.59 -4.42 -9.39
CA VAL A 19 -4.72 -4.91 -8.30
C VAL A 19 -4.08 -6.26 -8.64
N LYS A 20 -4.79 -7.13 -9.35
CA LYS A 20 -4.31 -8.49 -9.64
C LYS A 20 -2.98 -8.43 -10.42
N GLY A 21 -1.95 -9.09 -9.89
CA GLY A 21 -0.63 -9.18 -10.51
C GLY A 21 0.28 -7.97 -10.29
N SER A 22 -0.16 -6.93 -9.57
CA SER A 22 0.63 -5.71 -9.36
C SER A 22 1.27 -5.63 -7.96
N ILE A 23 2.26 -4.75 -7.83
CA ILE A 23 2.74 -4.26 -6.55
C ILE A 23 1.92 -3.01 -6.23
N VAL A 24 1.18 -3.03 -5.12
CA VAL A 24 0.28 -1.93 -4.75
C VAL A 24 0.96 -0.98 -3.79
N VAL A 25 0.86 0.33 -4.05
CA VAL A 25 1.30 1.37 -3.12
C VAL A 25 0.11 1.77 -2.23
N CYS A 26 0.24 1.56 -0.92
CA CYS A 26 -0.75 1.92 0.09
C CYS A 26 -0.18 2.96 1.04
N GLU A 27 -0.94 4.00 1.34
CA GLU A 27 -0.56 5.05 2.28
C GLU A 27 -1.20 4.83 3.65
N THR A 28 -0.57 5.38 4.69
CA THR A 28 -1.17 5.48 6.02
C THR A 28 -2.12 6.68 6.09
N GLU A 29 -3.25 6.49 6.80
CA GLU A 29 -4.15 7.57 7.20
C GLU A 29 -4.23 7.51 8.72
N GLU A 30 -4.21 8.65 9.40
CA GLU A 30 -4.27 8.68 10.86
C GLU A 30 -5.48 7.90 11.39
N GLY A 31 -5.21 6.85 12.16
CA GLY A 31 -6.17 6.22 13.06
C GLY A 31 -7.13 5.14 12.52
N ARG A 32 -6.96 4.57 11.31
CA ARG A 32 -8.04 3.67 10.78
C ARG A 32 -7.69 2.29 10.21
N SER A 33 -6.48 2.01 9.75
CA SER A 33 -6.17 0.65 9.25
C SER A 33 -4.71 0.30 9.45
N SER A 34 -4.47 -0.84 10.10
CA SER A 34 -3.10 -1.35 10.30
C SER A 34 -2.48 -1.80 8.98
N ALA A 35 -1.15 -1.78 8.91
CA ALA A 35 -0.39 -2.31 7.79
C ALA A 35 -0.81 -3.76 7.44
N LYS A 36 -1.07 -4.59 8.46
CA LYS A 36 -1.53 -5.98 8.29
C LYS A 36 -2.91 -6.08 7.63
N GLN A 37 -3.84 -5.21 7.98
CA GLN A 37 -5.17 -5.19 7.36
C GLN A 37 -5.10 -4.79 5.88
N LYS A 38 -4.31 -3.77 5.56
CA LYS A 38 -4.08 -3.35 4.16
C LYS A 38 -3.40 -4.47 3.36
N LEU A 39 -2.40 -5.13 3.95
CA LEU A 39 -1.70 -6.26 3.34
C LEU A 39 -2.65 -7.42 3.03
N ALA A 40 -3.50 -7.78 4.00
CA ALA A 40 -4.49 -8.85 3.83
C ALA A 40 -5.48 -8.53 2.69
N LEU A 41 -5.92 -7.27 2.59
CA LEU A 41 -6.82 -6.82 1.53
C LEU A 41 -6.17 -6.94 0.15
N VAL A 42 -4.98 -6.35 -0.06
CA VAL A 42 -4.33 -6.37 -1.39
C VAL A 42 -3.94 -7.79 -1.80
N LYS A 43 -3.52 -8.63 -0.84
CA LYS A 43 -3.28 -10.07 -1.08
C LYS A 43 -4.55 -10.79 -1.52
N LYS A 44 -5.69 -10.54 -0.87
CA LYS A 44 -7.00 -11.13 -1.25
C LYS A 44 -7.42 -10.72 -2.67
N LEU A 45 -7.05 -9.53 -3.11
CA LEU A 45 -7.33 -9.03 -4.45
C LEU A 45 -6.35 -9.53 -5.52
N GLY A 46 -5.29 -10.25 -5.13
CA GLY A 46 -4.34 -10.87 -6.04
C GLY A 46 -3.10 -10.03 -6.34
N ALA A 47 -2.78 -9.03 -5.52
CA ALA A 47 -1.49 -8.34 -5.59
C ALA A 47 -0.33 -9.33 -5.39
N VAL A 48 0.83 -9.03 -5.98
CA VAL A 48 2.07 -9.79 -5.80
C VAL A 48 2.99 -9.17 -4.75
N GLY A 49 2.71 -7.94 -4.32
CA GLY A 49 3.43 -7.26 -3.26
C GLY A 49 2.77 -5.95 -2.83
N MET A 50 3.27 -5.36 -1.74
CA MET A 50 2.79 -4.07 -1.24
C MET A 50 3.94 -3.14 -0.83
N VAL A 51 3.88 -1.87 -1.24
CA VAL A 51 4.68 -0.79 -0.66
C VAL A 51 3.78 -0.01 0.30
N PHE A 52 4.17 0.07 1.56
CA PHE A 52 3.43 0.80 2.59
C PHE A 52 4.15 2.10 2.94
N VAL A 53 3.49 3.23 2.64
CA VAL A 53 3.99 4.57 2.94
C VAL A 53 3.53 4.96 4.35
N ASN A 54 4.45 4.93 5.30
CA ASN A 54 4.21 5.32 6.68
C ASN A 54 5.52 5.77 7.35
N ASP A 55 5.55 7.03 7.81
CA ASP A 55 6.72 7.64 8.47
C ASP A 55 7.06 6.92 9.78
N ASP A 56 6.06 6.43 10.53
CA ASP A 56 6.24 5.83 11.85
C ASP A 56 6.65 4.35 11.77
N ALA A 57 6.31 3.67 10.68
CA ALA A 57 6.48 2.22 10.57
C ALA A 57 7.90 1.78 10.19
N ARG A 58 8.83 2.72 9.95
CA ARG A 58 10.28 2.40 9.84
C ARG A 58 10.92 2.15 11.20
N ALA A 59 10.36 2.66 12.29
CA ALA A 59 10.97 2.57 13.62
C ALA A 59 10.96 1.13 14.20
N VAL A 60 10.05 0.26 13.74
CA VAL A 60 9.94 -1.13 14.22
C VAL A 60 9.74 -2.09 13.06
N ALA A 61 10.74 -2.95 12.82
CA ALA A 61 10.66 -4.02 11.85
C ALA A 61 9.57 -5.03 12.27
N SER A 62 8.41 -4.94 11.64
CA SER A 62 7.32 -5.90 11.82
C SER A 62 7.45 -7.04 10.82
N SER A 63 7.30 -8.28 11.28
CA SER A 63 7.17 -9.42 10.37
C SER A 63 5.78 -9.46 9.76
N TYR A 64 5.73 -9.53 8.43
CA TYR A 64 4.50 -9.62 7.62
C TYR A 64 4.32 -11.00 6.97
N GLY A 65 5.10 -11.99 7.41
CA GLY A 65 5.10 -13.33 6.83
C GLY A 65 5.85 -13.38 5.49
N SER A 66 5.43 -14.31 4.62
CA SER A 66 6.10 -14.58 3.34
C SER A 66 5.65 -13.70 2.17
N PHE A 67 4.67 -12.81 2.37
CA PHE A 67 4.16 -11.96 1.29
C PHE A 67 5.07 -10.72 1.12
N PRO A 68 5.56 -10.43 -0.10
CA PRO A 68 6.48 -9.31 -0.33
C PRO A 68 5.90 -7.97 0.13
N MET A 69 6.62 -7.30 1.02
CA MET A 69 6.22 -6.00 1.55
C MET A 69 7.43 -5.14 1.89
N ALA A 70 7.37 -3.85 1.56
CA ALA A 70 8.34 -2.85 1.98
C ALA A 70 7.64 -1.66 2.63
N THR A 71 8.27 -1.07 3.65
CA THR A 71 7.80 0.16 4.30
C THR A 71 8.72 1.33 3.93
N VAL A 72 8.14 2.44 3.50
CA VAL A 72 8.85 3.66 3.12
C VAL A 72 8.26 4.87 3.84
N ASN A 73 9.05 5.94 4.00
CA ASN A 73 8.53 7.22 4.47
C ASN A 73 7.77 7.95 3.35
N ARG A 74 7.10 9.05 3.68
CA ARG A 74 6.32 9.85 2.71
C ARG A 74 7.16 10.40 1.57
N ASP A 75 8.42 10.77 1.81
CA ASP A 75 9.27 11.35 0.76
C ASP A 75 9.71 10.31 -0.28
N ASP A 76 10.09 9.11 0.16
CA ASP A 76 10.35 7.98 -0.73
C ASP A 76 9.05 7.52 -1.43
N GLY A 77 7.93 7.51 -0.70
CA GLY A 77 6.60 7.19 -1.24
C GLY A 77 6.20 8.12 -2.39
N LYS A 78 6.41 9.43 -2.27
CA LYS A 78 6.17 10.40 -3.35
C LYS A 78 6.97 10.07 -4.60
N LYS A 79 8.26 9.74 -4.46
CA LYS A 79 9.13 9.37 -5.59
C LYS A 79 8.63 8.11 -6.30
N ILE A 80 8.22 7.09 -5.54
CA ILE A 80 7.66 5.84 -6.10
C ILE A 80 6.37 6.11 -6.86
N ILE A 81 5.48 6.94 -6.30
CA ILE A 81 4.22 7.31 -6.96
C ILE A 81 4.50 8.10 -8.24
N SER A 82 5.41 9.06 -8.22
CA SER A 82 5.80 9.83 -9.40
C SER A 82 6.36 8.93 -10.50
N TYR A 83 7.25 7.98 -10.15
CA TYR A 83 7.76 6.99 -11.10
C TYR A 83 6.65 6.12 -11.70
N ALA A 84 5.75 5.58 -10.86
CA ALA A 84 4.64 4.76 -11.35
C ALA A 84 3.64 5.52 -12.23
N GLN A 85 3.62 6.86 -12.16
CA GLN A 85 2.80 7.72 -13.01
C GLN A 85 3.52 8.14 -14.31
N SER A 86 4.86 8.19 -14.32
CA SER A 86 5.63 8.53 -15.52
C SER A 86 5.82 7.36 -16.48
N GLU A 87 5.86 6.14 -15.95
CA GLU A 87 6.05 4.91 -16.74
C GLU A 87 4.73 4.25 -17.19
N ARG A 88 3.66 5.04 -17.31
CA ARG A 88 2.30 4.55 -17.63
C ARG A 88 1.97 4.60 -19.12
#